data_AF-A0A660RZ52-F1
#
_entry.id   AF-A0A660RZ52-F1
#
_cell.length_a   1.000
_cell.length_b   1.000
_cell.length_c   1.000
_cell.angle_alpha   90.00
_cell.angle_beta   90.00
_cell.angle_gamma   90.00
#
_symmetry.space_group_name_H-M   'P 1'
#
loop_
_entity.id
_entity.type
_entity.pdbx_description
1 polymer ?
#
loop_
_entity_poly.entity_id
_entity_poly.type
_entity_poly.pdbx_seq_one_letter_code
_entity_poly.pdbx_strand_id
1 'polypeptide(L)'
;DKALKFLAYTPIWITFGGENFDVPFIKKTFPQLKTPLIHIDLFFLAKEVGLRGGLKKIEKMLGIVRETEGLNGYDAVKLWKKWVEKKDKSALKKLIIYNKEDVVNLKKIMDYVIIKLRKTEEIKYENATERFL
;
A
#
# COMPACT_ATOMS: atom_id res chain seq x y z
N ASP A 1 -19.41 -5.23 -8.57
CA ASP A 1 -19.43 -4.64 -9.93
C ASP A 1 -18.64 -3.35 -10.09
N LYS A 2 -18.97 -2.25 -9.38
CA LYS A 2 -18.29 -0.95 -9.57
C LYS A 2 -16.76 -1.01 -9.35
N ALA A 3 -16.32 -1.67 -8.28
CA ALA A 3 -14.89 -1.81 -7.98
C ALA A 3 -14.14 -2.62 -9.05
N LEU A 4 -14.74 -3.70 -9.56
CA LEU A 4 -14.14 -4.53 -10.62
C LEU A 4 -14.01 -3.74 -11.93
N LYS A 5 -15.03 -2.97 -12.30
CA LYS A 5 -14.94 -2.05 -13.45
C LYS A 5 -13.83 -1.04 -13.26
N PHE A 6 -13.76 -0.39 -12.09
CA PHE A 6 -12.71 0.57 -11.77
C PHE A 6 -11.31 -0.06 -11.92
N LEU A 7 -11.10 -1.24 -11.34
CA LEU A 7 -9.82 -1.97 -11.44
C LEU A 7 -9.49 -2.35 -12.89
N ALA A 8 -10.48 -2.80 -13.68
CA ALA A 8 -10.28 -3.19 -15.07
C ALA A 8 -9.85 -2.04 -15.99
N TYR A 9 -10.24 -0.80 -15.67
CA TYR A 9 -9.82 0.40 -16.41
C TYR A 9 -8.66 1.16 -15.75
N THR A 10 -8.11 0.66 -14.64
CA THR A 10 -6.96 1.27 -13.96
C THR A 10 -5.69 0.56 -14.38
N PRO A 11 -4.83 1.16 -15.21
CA PRO A 11 -3.66 0.48 -15.78
C PRO A 11 -2.55 0.23 -14.76
N ILE A 12 -2.52 0.98 -13.65
CA ILE A 12 -1.47 0.91 -12.63
C ILE A 12 -2.09 0.56 -11.29
N TRP A 13 -1.68 -0.56 -10.71
CA TRP A 13 -2.03 -0.90 -9.33
C TRP A 13 -0.83 -0.66 -8.42
N ILE A 14 -1.08 -0.02 -7.28
CA ILE A 14 -0.09 0.17 -6.22
C ILE A 14 -0.60 -0.56 -4.98
N THR A 15 0.22 -1.45 -4.44
CA THR A 15 -0.12 -2.26 -3.26
C THR A 15 0.99 -2.22 -2.22
N PHE A 16 0.74 -2.80 -1.04
CA PHE A 16 1.75 -3.08 -0.04
C PHE A 16 1.69 -4.54 0.40
N GLY A 17 2.58 -5.37 -0.13
CA GLY A 17 2.57 -6.83 0.06
C GLY A 17 1.49 -7.54 -0.76
N GLY A 18 0.88 -6.83 -1.72
CA GLY A 18 -0.23 -7.33 -2.52
C GLY A 18 0.17 -8.41 -3.50
N GLU A 19 1.44 -8.48 -3.91
CA GLU A 19 1.95 -9.59 -4.73
C GLU A 19 1.80 -10.94 -4.00
N ASN A 20 1.99 -10.96 -2.68
CA ASN A 20 1.92 -12.18 -1.87
C ASN A 20 0.51 -12.50 -1.36
N PHE A 21 -0.43 -11.54 -1.42
CA PHE A 21 -1.74 -11.69 -0.79
C PHE A 21 -2.90 -11.15 -1.64
N ASP A 22 -2.98 -9.82 -1.82
CA ASP A 22 -4.13 -9.17 -2.45
C ASP A 22 -4.37 -9.66 -3.88
N VAL A 23 -3.33 -9.66 -4.72
CA VAL A 23 -3.44 -10.01 -6.14
C VAL A 23 -3.80 -11.48 -6.33
N PRO A 24 -3.15 -12.46 -5.67
CA PRO A 24 -3.59 -13.85 -5.71
C PRO A 24 -5.05 -14.04 -5.28
N PHE A 25 -5.47 -13.37 -4.20
CA PHE A 25 -6.83 -13.48 -3.67
C PHE A 25 -7.87 -12.89 -4.64
N ILE A 26 -7.60 -11.71 -5.19
CA ILE A 26 -8.47 -11.03 -6.15
C ILE A 26 -8.61 -11.87 -7.42
N LYS A 27 -7.50 -12.41 -7.97
CA LYS A 27 -7.55 -13.27 -9.17
C LYS A 27 -8.34 -14.55 -8.93
N LYS A 28 -8.17 -15.18 -7.77
CA LYS A 28 -8.92 -16.39 -7.41
C LYS A 28 -10.42 -16.10 -7.27
N THR A 29 -10.77 -14.95 -6.70
CA THR A 29 -12.16 -14.56 -6.44
C THR A 29 -12.85 -14.03 -7.72
N PHE A 30 -12.09 -13.35 -8.58
CA PHE A 30 -12.57 -12.70 -9.80
C PHE A 30 -11.67 -13.09 -10.99
N PRO A 31 -11.74 -14.34 -11.48
CA PRO A 31 -10.86 -14.84 -12.54
C PRO A 31 -10.98 -14.09 -13.87
N GLN A 32 -12.11 -13.40 -14.09
CA GLN A 32 -12.36 -12.56 -15.26
C GLN A 32 -11.67 -11.19 -15.20
N LEU A 33 -11.18 -10.77 -14.02
CA LEU A 33 -10.48 -9.50 -13.87
C LEU A 33 -9.06 -9.64 -14.44
N LYS A 34 -8.76 -8.86 -15.49
CA LYS A 34 -7.41 -8.81 -16.06
C LYS A 34 -6.43 -8.18 -15.05
N THR A 35 -5.18 -8.63 -15.10
CA THR A 35 -4.08 -7.96 -14.39
C THR A 35 -3.89 -6.53 -14.89
N PRO A 36 -3.41 -5.62 -14.05
CA PRO A 36 -3.03 -4.28 -14.49
C PRO A 36 -1.87 -4.36 -15.49
N LEU A 37 -1.72 -3.31 -16.29
CA LEU A 37 -0.55 -3.16 -17.17
C LEU A 37 0.74 -3.03 -16.34
N ILE A 38 0.66 -2.32 -15.21
CA ILE A 38 1.77 -2.12 -14.28
C ILE A 38 1.27 -2.43 -12.87
N HIS A 39 2.02 -3.24 -12.14
CA HIS A 39 1.81 -3.46 -10.71
C HIS A 39 3.07 -3.05 -9.95
N ILE A 40 2.92 -2.13 -9.01
CA ILE A 40 3.99 -1.68 -8.13
C ILE A 40 3.65 -2.12 -6.71
N ASP A 41 4.47 -3.03 -6.16
CA ASP A 41 4.36 -3.41 -4.76
C ASP A 41 5.37 -2.63 -3.90
N LEU A 42 4.85 -1.70 -3.10
CA LEU A 42 5.64 -0.87 -2.21
C LEU A 42 6.35 -1.66 -1.10
N PHE A 43 5.89 -2.87 -0.76
CA PHE A 43 6.60 -3.70 0.21
C PHE A 43 8.00 -4.07 -0.27
N PHE A 44 8.17 -4.27 -1.58
CA PHE A 44 9.48 -4.52 -2.17
C PHE A 44 10.18 -3.21 -2.51
N LEU A 45 9.51 -2.30 -3.21
CA LEU A 45 10.12 -1.06 -3.69
C LEU A 45 10.64 -0.17 -2.54
N ALA A 46 9.93 -0.09 -1.41
CA ALA A 46 10.35 0.75 -0.29
C ALA A 46 11.66 0.28 0.36
N LYS A 47 12.04 -1.00 0.19
CA LYS A 47 13.31 -1.54 0.71
C LYS A 47 14.52 -0.94 0.01
N GLU A 48 14.39 -0.58 -1.26
CA GLU A 48 15.45 0.06 -2.07
C GLU A 48 15.87 1.42 -1.49
N VAL A 49 14.95 2.09 -0.78
CA VAL A 49 15.21 3.39 -0.15
C VAL A 49 15.36 3.28 1.38
N GLY A 50 15.63 2.06 1.87
CA GLY A 50 15.92 1.79 3.28
C GLY A 50 14.70 1.66 4.20
N LEU A 51 13.46 1.71 3.67
CA LEU A 51 12.25 1.53 4.47
C LEU A 51 11.94 0.04 4.63
N ARG A 52 12.00 -0.47 5.86
CA ARG A 52 11.82 -1.90 6.17
C ARG A 52 10.79 -2.14 7.26
N GLY A 53 9.94 -3.14 7.04
CA GLY A 53 8.91 -3.60 7.98
C GLY A 53 7.52 -3.56 7.38
N GLY A 54 6.50 -3.73 8.23
CA GLY A 54 5.10 -3.60 7.81
C GLY A 54 4.70 -2.15 7.55
N LEU A 55 3.58 -1.97 6.85
CA LEU A 55 3.05 -0.66 6.42
C LEU A 55 3.06 0.38 7.55
N LYS A 56 2.48 0.05 8.70
CA LYS A 56 2.40 0.94 9.87
C LYS A 56 3.74 1.37 10.43
N LYS A 57 4.72 0.46 10.42
CA LYS A 57 6.08 0.79 10.85
C LYS A 57 6.69 1.81 9.89
N ILE A 58 6.52 1.61 8.59
CA ILE A 58 7.02 2.54 7.56
C ILE A 58 6.32 3.90 7.66
N GLU A 59 5.00 3.93 7.83
CA GLU A 59 4.25 5.17 8.02
C GLU A 59 4.77 5.96 9.23
N LYS A 60 5.00 5.28 10.36
CA LYS A 60 5.57 5.90 11.55
C LYS A 60 6.99 6.43 11.29
N MET A 61 7.83 5.69 10.57
CA MET A 61 9.18 6.16 10.17
C MET A 61 9.11 7.43 9.31
N LEU A 62 8.05 7.59 8.53
CA LEU A 62 7.82 8.76 7.67
C LEU A 62 7.01 9.87 8.37
N GLY A 63 6.72 9.74 9.67
CA GLY A 63 5.95 10.73 10.42
C GLY A 63 4.46 10.80 10.04
N ILE A 64 3.92 9.76 9.40
CA ILE A 64 2.51 9.68 9.03
C ILE A 64 1.70 9.28 10.27
N VAL A 65 0.81 10.16 10.69
CA VAL A 65 -0.09 9.93 11.84
C VAL A 65 -1.39 9.26 11.38
N ARG A 66 -1.86 8.29 12.17
CA ARG A 66 -3.13 7.59 11.97
C ARG A 66 -4.14 7.95 13.05
N GLU A 67 -5.42 8.08 12.68
CA GLU A 67 -6.54 8.03 13.61
C GLU A 67 -6.68 6.62 14.21
N THR A 68 -6.30 5.58 13.45
CA THR A 68 -6.37 4.18 13.89
C THR A 68 -5.06 3.64 14.46
N GLU A 69 -4.20 4.53 14.99
CA GLU A 69 -2.96 4.13 15.65
C GLU A 69 -3.20 3.04 16.72
N GLY A 70 -2.32 2.05 16.76
CA GLY A 70 -2.43 0.91 17.67
C GLY A 70 -3.35 -0.23 17.19
N LEU A 71 -4.17 -0.03 16.16
CA LEU A 71 -4.91 -1.16 15.56
C LEU A 71 -3.99 -2.02 14.70
N ASN A 72 -4.17 -3.34 14.71
CA ASN A 72 -3.53 -4.28 13.79
C ASN A 72 -4.57 -5.05 12.95
N GLY A 73 -4.11 -5.97 12.09
CA GLY A 73 -5.00 -6.75 11.23
C GLY A 73 -5.97 -7.64 12.00
N TYR A 74 -5.57 -8.16 13.17
CA TYR A 74 -6.45 -8.94 14.03
C TYR A 74 -7.55 -8.09 14.66
N ASP A 75 -7.26 -6.83 15.00
CA ASP A 75 -8.28 -5.88 15.47
C ASP A 75 -9.27 -5.53 14.37
N ALA A 76 -8.82 -5.40 13.12
CA ALA A 76 -9.71 -5.19 11.98
C ALA A 76 -10.72 -6.33 11.82
N VAL A 77 -10.27 -7.59 11.98
CA VAL A 77 -11.16 -8.76 11.97
C VAL A 77 -12.18 -8.70 13.11
N LYS A 78 -11.76 -8.31 14.33
CA LYS A 78 -12.69 -8.13 15.46
C LYS A 78 -13.72 -7.03 15.20
N LEU A 79 -13.32 -5.91 14.59
CA LEU A 79 -14.22 -4.82 14.24
C LEU A 79 -15.28 -5.28 13.23
N TRP A 80 -14.86 -6.06 12.22
CA TRP A 80 -15.79 -6.67 11.26
C TRP A 80 -16.78 -7.61 11.95
N LYS A 81 -16.30 -8.49 12.83
CA LYS A 81 -17.14 -9.43 13.59
C LYS A 81 -18.21 -8.69 14.40
N LYS A 82 -17.83 -7.63 15.12
CA LYS A 82 -18.78 -6.78 15.88
C LYS A 82 -19.86 -6.17 14.99
N TRP A 83 -19.49 -5.69 13.80
CA TRP A 83 -20.46 -5.17 12.84
C TRP A 83 -21.43 -6.26 12.37
N VAL A 84 -20.92 -7.42 11.95
CA VAL A 84 -21.74 -8.50 11.39
C VAL A 84 -22.74 -9.01 12.43
N GLU A 85 -22.27 -9.31 13.64
CA GLU A 85 -23.05 -9.94 14.70
C GLU A 85 -23.96 -8.98 15.45
N LYS A 86 -23.49 -7.75 15.71
CA LYS A 86 -24.18 -6.80 16.61
C LYS A 86 -24.64 -5.53 15.92
N LYS A 87 -24.41 -5.39 14.61
CA LYS A 87 -24.67 -4.15 13.84
C LYS A 87 -24.04 -2.91 14.49
N ASP A 88 -22.88 -3.09 15.12
CA ASP A 88 -22.13 -2.02 15.78
C ASP A 88 -21.58 -1.02 14.75
N LYS A 89 -22.30 0.08 14.54
CA LYS A 89 -21.93 1.15 13.61
C LYS A 89 -20.60 1.81 13.96
N SER A 90 -20.21 1.84 15.24
CA SER A 90 -18.95 2.42 15.67
C SER A 90 -17.77 1.54 15.24
N ALA A 91 -17.93 0.22 15.35
CA ALA A 91 -16.93 -0.74 14.88
C ALA A 91 -16.76 -0.67 13.37
N LEU A 92 -17.87 -0.58 12.61
CA LEU A 92 -17.82 -0.39 11.16
C LEU A 92 -17.12 0.91 10.78
N LYS A 93 -17.47 2.03 11.43
CA LYS A 93 -16.82 3.33 11.18
C LYS A 93 -15.31 3.25 11.39
N LYS A 94 -14.87 2.66 12.51
CA LYS A 94 -13.44 2.50 12.83
C LYS A 94 -12.72 1.59 11.81
N LEU A 95 -13.37 0.52 11.35
CA LEU A 95 -12.84 -0.37 10.32
C LEU A 95 -12.72 0.33 8.96
N ILE A 96 -13.68 1.18 8.59
CA ILE A 96 -13.60 1.97 7.35
C ILE A 96 -12.42 2.94 7.40
N ILE A 97 -12.24 3.65 8.51
CA ILE A 97 -11.11 4.58 8.69
C ILE A 97 -9.79 3.80 8.60
N TYR A 98 -9.68 2.66 9.29
CA TYR A 98 -8.51 1.78 9.23
C TYR A 98 -8.13 1.39 7.80
N ASN A 99 -9.08 0.85 7.03
CA ASN A 99 -8.84 0.43 5.65
C ASN A 99 -8.57 1.62 4.72
N LYS A 100 -9.19 2.77 4.97
CA LYS A 100 -8.91 4.00 4.22
C LYS A 100 -7.46 4.43 4.44
N GLU A 101 -6.99 4.44 5.68
CA GLU A 101 -5.60 4.79 6.03
C GLU A 101 -4.59 3.86 5.35
N ASP A 102 -4.87 2.54 5.30
CA ASP A 102 -4.04 1.56 4.60
C ASP A 102 -3.87 1.85 3.10
N VAL A 103 -4.81 2.58 2.47
CA VAL A 103 -4.76 2.92 1.03
C VAL A 103 -4.23 4.33 0.79
N VAL A 104 -4.77 5.34 1.48
CA VAL A 104 -4.41 6.75 1.21
C VAL A 104 -2.95 7.05 1.54
N ASN A 105 -2.39 6.34 2.52
CA ASN A 105 -0.99 6.53 2.90
C ASN A 105 -0.01 5.87 1.92
N LEU A 106 -0.45 4.91 1.08
CA LEU A 106 0.41 4.35 0.03
C LEU A 106 0.90 5.43 -0.93
N LYS A 107 0.07 6.45 -1.21
CA LYS A 107 0.49 7.59 -2.03
C LYS A 107 1.68 8.33 -1.39
N LYS A 108 1.60 8.63 -0.09
CA LYS A 108 2.67 9.34 0.64
C LYS A 108 3.96 8.54 0.64
N ILE A 109 3.86 7.22 0.82
CA ILE A 109 5.00 6.31 0.77
C ILE A 109 5.60 6.29 -0.64
N MET A 110 4.77 6.15 -1.68
CA MET A 110 5.23 6.17 -3.08
C MET A 110 5.92 7.50 -3.43
N ASP A 111 5.33 8.64 -3.04
CA ASP A 111 5.93 9.96 -3.27
C ASP A 111 7.34 10.04 -2.64
N TYR A 112 7.50 9.58 -1.39
CA TYR A 112 8.80 9.52 -0.71
C TYR A 112 9.79 8.60 -1.44
N VAL A 113 9.34 7.41 -1.83
CA VAL A 113 10.16 6.41 -2.53
C VAL A 113 10.66 6.96 -3.86
N ILE A 114 9.80 7.58 -4.67
CA ILE A 114 10.17 8.21 -5.94
C ILE A 114 11.25 9.27 -5.73
N ILE A 115 11.07 10.16 -4.75
CA ILE A 115 12.04 11.22 -4.47
C ILE A 115 13.41 10.64 -4.10
N LYS A 116 13.44 9.57 -3.30
CA LYS A 116 14.69 8.93 -2.89
C LYS A 116 15.37 8.18 -4.02
N LEU A 117 14.61 7.46 -4.84
CA LEU A 117 15.16 6.75 -6.01
C LEU A 117 15.75 7.73 -7.02
N ARG A 118 15.05 8.82 -7.36
CA ARG A 118 15.56 9.84 -8.27
C ARG A 118 16.89 10.44 -7.82
N LYS A 119 16.98 10.83 -6.54
CA LYS A 119 18.24 11.34 -5.97
C LYS A 119 19.38 10.32 -6.04
N THR A 120 19.06 9.04 -5.85
CA THR A 120 20.05 7.97 -5.90
C THR A 120 20.54 7.76 -7.33
N GLU A 121 19.66 7.85 -8.32
CA GLU A 121 20.01 7.79 -9.73
C GLU A 121 20.85 9.00 -10.15
N GLU A 122 20.44 10.22 -9.79
CA GLU A 122 21.19 11.46 -10.05
C GLU A 122 22.64 11.36 -9.54
N ILE A 123 22.84 10.92 -8.28
CA ILE A 123 24.17 10.70 -7.70
C ILE A 123 24.96 9.62 -8.46
N LYS A 124 24.31 8.54 -8.91
CA LYS A 124 25.00 7.49 -9.69
C LYS A 124 25.47 8.03 -11.04
N TYR A 125 24.66 8.85 -11.70
CA TYR A 125 25.03 9.48 -12.97
C TYR A 125 26.21 10.45 -12.79
N GLU A 126 26.17 11.33 -11.78
CA GLU A 126 27.27 12.25 -11.47
C GLU A 126 28.60 11.51 -11.22
N ASN A 127 28.58 10.50 -10.34
CA ASN A 127 29.76 9.67 -10.04
C ASN A 127 30.29 8.91 -11.27
N ALA A 128 29.40 8.48 -12.16
CA ALA A 128 29.81 7.83 -13.40
C ALA A 128 30.53 8.82 -14.31
N THR A 129 29.98 10.03 -14.49
CA THR A 129 30.59 11.08 -15.31
C THR A 129 31.97 11.51 -14.79
N GLU A 130 32.13 11.70 -13.47
CA GLU A 130 33.44 12.00 -12.87
C GLU A 130 34.48 10.90 -13.11
N ARG A 131 34.06 9.64 -13.21
CA ARG A 131 34.97 8.51 -13.49
C ARG A 131 35.49 8.46 -14.93
N PHE A 132 34.84 9.15 -15.86
CA PHE A 132 35.19 9.19 -17.27
C PHE A 132 35.91 10.50 -17.68
N LEU A 133 36.03 11.46 -16.77
CA LEU A 133 36.84 12.68 -16.91
C LEU A 133 38.21 12.50 -16.23
#